data_AF-A0A5D2EGT0-F1
#
_entry.id   AF-A0A5D2EGT0-F1
#
_cell.length_a   1.000
_cell.length_b   1.000
_cell.length_c   1.000
_cell.angle_alpha   90.00
_cell.angle_beta   90.00
_cell.angle_gamma   90.00
#
_symmetry.space_group_name_H-M   'P 1'
#
loop_
_entity.id
_entity.type
_entity.pdbx_description
1 polymer ?
#
loop_
_entity_poly.entity_id
_entity_poly.type
_entity_poly.pdbx_seq_one_letter_code
_entity_poly.pdbx_strand_id
1 'polypeptide(L)'
;MSAAASSSSSVYESKEEAVKEKQPKQEVIKDCTYKIKAIQFLGRTTPIILQNDNGPCPLLAICNVLLLSNNLNLSPDIAEVSQEKLLSLVAERLIDSNSNVDNKDAGYVENQLRNIADAIDLLPRLATGIDVNIKFRRRF
;
A
#
# COMPACT_ATOMS: atom_id res chain seq x y z
N MET A 1 18.02 78.05 -2.75
CA MET A 1 18.27 77.79 -1.32
C MET A 1 17.48 76.55 -0.95
N SER A 2 18.16 75.59 -0.30
CA SER A 2 17.76 74.44 0.54
C SER A 2 16.28 73.99 0.57
N ALA A 3 15.90 72.72 0.72
CA ALA A 3 16.54 71.57 1.35
C ALA A 3 15.88 70.25 0.88
N ALA A 4 16.55 69.14 1.18
CA ALA A 4 16.03 67.77 1.12
C ALA A 4 14.91 67.51 2.14
N ALA A 5 14.07 66.48 1.90
CA ALA A 5 13.76 65.41 2.88
C ALA A 5 12.74 64.39 2.32
N SER A 6 12.85 63.18 2.85
CA SER A 6 12.31 61.90 2.42
C SER A 6 10.86 61.58 2.84
N SER A 7 10.33 60.53 2.18
CA SER A 7 9.38 59.51 2.71
C SER A 7 7.90 59.95 2.78
N SER A 8 6.86 59.15 2.51
CA SER A 8 6.67 57.70 2.35
C SER A 8 5.34 57.42 1.62
N SER A 9 5.22 56.19 1.09
CA SER A 9 3.99 55.38 0.98
C SER A 9 3.10 55.44 -0.27
N SER A 10 2.65 54.22 -0.62
CA SER A 10 1.58 53.84 -1.57
C SER A 10 2.03 53.90 -3.04
N VAL A 11 1.82 52.91 -3.91
CA VAL A 11 0.78 51.87 -4.02
C VAL A 11 1.38 50.67 -4.77
N TYR A 12 0.99 49.49 -4.34
CA TYR A 12 1.13 48.18 -4.98
C TYR A 12 0.16 48.07 -6.16
N GLU A 13 0.63 47.71 -7.35
CA GLU A 13 -0.16 46.88 -8.28
C GLU A 13 0.77 46.31 -9.38
N SER A 14 0.95 44.99 -9.38
CA SER A 14 1.04 44.17 -10.60
C SER A 14 0.86 42.71 -10.19
N LYS A 15 -0.30 42.17 -10.55
CA LYS A 15 -0.66 40.76 -10.41
C LYS A 15 0.10 39.94 -11.44
N GLU A 16 0.81 38.92 -10.98
CA GLU A 16 1.18 37.77 -11.81
C GLU A 16 0.65 36.52 -11.12
N GLU A 17 -0.29 35.86 -11.80
CA GLU A 17 -0.93 34.63 -11.36
C GLU A 17 0.07 33.49 -11.38
N ALA A 18 0.54 33.10 -10.19
CA ALA A 18 1.31 31.88 -10.02
C ALA A 18 0.39 30.66 -10.13
N VAL A 19 0.55 29.92 -11.23
CA VAL A 19 0.09 28.54 -11.40
C VAL A 19 0.63 27.71 -10.25
N LYS A 20 -0.22 27.41 -9.25
CA LYS A 20 0.12 26.45 -8.19
C LYS A 20 0.11 25.05 -8.78
N GLU A 21 1.28 24.60 -9.23
CA GLU A 21 1.59 23.18 -9.32
C GLU A 21 1.22 22.51 -7.99
N LYS A 22 0.28 21.57 -8.05
CA LYS A 22 -0.06 20.71 -6.92
C LYS A 22 1.12 19.78 -6.69
N GLN A 23 2.00 20.16 -5.78
CA GLN A 23 3.01 19.26 -5.24
C GLN A 23 2.32 18.02 -4.63
N PRO A 24 2.86 16.81 -4.86
CA PRO A 24 2.34 15.61 -4.23
C PRO A 24 2.53 15.73 -2.72
N LYS A 25 1.42 15.73 -1.96
CA LYS A 25 1.46 15.55 -0.52
C LYS A 25 2.11 14.19 -0.25
N GLN A 26 3.35 14.19 0.23
CA GLN A 26 3.89 13.05 0.96
C GLN A 26 2.99 12.83 2.17
N GLU A 27 2.11 11.84 2.07
CA GLU A 27 1.29 11.43 3.20
C GLU A 27 2.22 10.90 4.29
N VAL A 28 2.14 11.52 5.46
CA VAL A 28 2.82 11.07 6.68
C VAL A 28 2.42 9.62 6.89
N ILE A 29 3.38 8.69 6.80
CA ILE A 29 3.18 7.27 7.09
C ILE A 29 2.74 7.20 8.55
N LYS A 30 1.43 7.05 8.75
CA LYS A 30 0.87 6.75 10.05
C LYS A 30 1.36 5.35 10.41
N ASP A 31 2.06 5.21 11.51
CA ASP A 31 2.38 3.89 12.09
C ASP A 31 1.05 3.16 12.37
N CYS A 32 0.62 2.36 11.40
CA CYS A 32 -0.63 1.64 11.45
C CYS A 32 -0.33 0.19 11.87
N THR A 33 -0.79 -0.18 13.06
CA THR A 33 -0.68 -1.54 13.59
C THR A 33 -2.04 -2.22 13.60
N TYR A 34 -2.03 -3.54 13.43
CA TYR A 34 -3.22 -4.38 13.41
C TYR A 34 -3.12 -5.43 14.50
N LYS A 35 -4.22 -5.66 15.20
CA LYS A 35 -4.31 -6.70 16.23
C LYS A 35 -4.35 -8.08 15.61
N ILE A 36 -3.72 -9.04 16.28
CA ILE A 36 -3.75 -10.45 15.92
C ILE A 36 -4.66 -11.19 16.90
N LYS A 37 -5.39 -12.17 16.37
CA LYS A 37 -6.18 -13.11 17.14
C LYS A 37 -5.83 -14.52 16.73
N ALA A 38 -5.43 -15.36 17.68
CA ALA A 38 -5.27 -16.79 17.44
C ALA A 38 -6.66 -17.45 17.36
N ILE A 39 -6.86 -18.30 16.35
CA ILE A 39 -8.08 -19.09 16.17
C ILE A 39 -7.73 -20.56 15.93
N GLN A 40 -8.66 -21.46 16.28
CA GLN A 40 -8.59 -22.85 15.85
C GLN A 40 -9.18 -22.96 14.44
N PHE A 41 -8.35 -23.29 13.45
CA PHE A 41 -8.77 -23.47 12.06
C PHE A 41 -8.26 -24.82 11.56
N LEU A 42 -9.15 -25.71 11.12
CA LEU A 42 -8.78 -27.06 10.63
C LEU A 42 -7.84 -27.84 11.59
N GLY A 43 -8.09 -27.76 12.90
CA GLY A 43 -7.29 -28.46 13.91
C GLY A 43 -5.93 -27.83 14.24
N ARG A 44 -5.59 -26.68 13.65
CA ARG A 44 -4.36 -25.93 13.94
C ARG A 44 -4.65 -24.55 14.53
N THR A 45 -3.81 -24.11 15.45
CA THR A 45 -3.83 -22.73 15.97
C THR A 45 -3.25 -21.82 14.89
N THR A 46 -4.08 -20.94 14.33
CA THR A 46 -3.70 -20.03 13.24
C THR A 46 -3.96 -18.58 13.64
N PRO A 47 -3.00 -17.67 13.50
CA PRO A 47 -3.24 -16.25 13.71
C PRO A 47 -4.05 -15.66 12.54
N ILE A 48 -5.00 -14.80 12.87
CA ILE A 48 -5.68 -13.93 11.92
C ILE A 48 -5.49 -12.47 12.33
N ILE A 49 -5.43 -11.59 11.35
CA ILE A 49 -5.26 -10.15 11.54
C ILE A 49 -6.64 -9.50 11.54
N LEU A 50 -6.88 -8.64 12.52
CA LEU A 50 -8.13 -7.92 12.72
C LEU A 50 -8.07 -6.55 12.03
N GLN A 51 -9.20 -6.13 11.48
CA GLN A 51 -9.35 -4.81 10.87
C GLN A 51 -9.60 -3.74 11.95
N ASN A 52 -8.95 -2.59 11.81
CA ASN A 52 -9.26 -1.38 12.58
C ASN A 52 -10.45 -0.64 11.95
N ASP A 53 -11.01 0.36 12.63
CA ASP A 53 -12.03 1.23 12.02
C ASP A 53 -11.48 1.92 10.77
N ASN A 54 -12.14 1.71 9.62
CA ASN A 54 -11.70 2.16 8.30
C ASN A 54 -10.32 1.63 7.84
N GLY A 55 -9.83 0.52 8.41
CA GLY A 55 -8.56 -0.09 8.01
C GLY A 55 -8.60 -0.71 6.60
N PRO A 56 -7.45 -0.96 5.96
CA PRO A 56 -7.36 -1.54 4.64
C PRO A 56 -7.82 -3.00 4.58
N CYS A 57 -9.11 -3.17 4.33
CA CYS A 57 -9.72 -4.47 4.11
C CYS A 57 -9.01 -5.31 3.01
N PRO A 58 -8.57 -4.75 1.86
CA PRO A 58 -7.92 -5.56 0.81
C PRO A 58 -6.61 -6.22 1.25
N LEU A 59 -5.73 -5.49 1.93
CA LEU A 59 -4.47 -6.03 2.44
C LEU A 59 -4.73 -7.14 3.47
N LEU A 60 -5.59 -6.87 4.45
CA LEU A 60 -5.88 -7.81 5.52
C LEU A 60 -6.57 -9.08 4.99
N ALA A 61 -7.44 -8.95 3.99
CA ALA A 61 -8.07 -10.09 3.33
C ALA A 61 -7.03 -11.02 2.70
N ILE A 62 -6.08 -10.47 1.94
CA ILE A 62 -4.99 -11.24 1.32
C ILE A 62 -4.13 -11.91 2.40
N CYS A 63 -3.69 -11.16 3.41
CA CYS A 63 -2.88 -11.71 4.49
C CYS A 63 -3.60 -12.85 5.23
N ASN A 64 -4.88 -12.67 5.57
CA ASN A 64 -5.67 -13.69 6.27
C ASN A 64 -5.86 -14.95 5.44
N VAL A 65 -6.12 -14.83 4.13
CA VAL A 65 -6.20 -15.99 3.24
C VAL A 65 -4.87 -16.75 3.22
N LEU A 66 -3.74 -16.05 3.14
CA LEU A 66 -2.43 -16.68 3.13
C LEU A 66 -2.08 -17.35 4.48
N LEU A 67 -2.44 -16.75 5.61
CA LEU A 67 -2.29 -17.36 6.94
C LEU A 67 -3.14 -18.62 7.10
N LEU A 68 -4.40 -18.55 6.66
CA LEU A 68 -5.36 -19.67 6.66
C LEU A 68 -4.98 -20.78 5.66
N SER A 69 -4.18 -20.46 4.65
CA SER A 69 -3.63 -21.43 3.69
C SER A 69 -2.24 -21.93 4.06
N ASN A 70 -1.69 -21.53 5.21
CA ASN A 70 -0.33 -21.85 5.66
C ASN A 70 0.78 -21.37 4.70
N ASN A 71 0.47 -20.35 3.90
CA ASN A 71 1.41 -19.71 2.99
C ASN A 71 2.10 -18.51 3.63
N LEU A 72 1.52 -17.89 4.67
CA LEU A 72 2.22 -16.91 5.50
C LEU A 72 2.38 -17.43 6.93
N ASN A 73 3.43 -16.97 7.60
CA ASN A 73 3.72 -17.33 8.98
C ASN A 73 3.84 -16.07 9.84
N LEU A 74 3.04 -16.01 10.89
CA LEU A 74 3.13 -15.04 11.97
C LEU A 74 3.13 -15.85 13.27
N SER A 75 3.93 -15.44 14.25
CA SER A 75 3.87 -16.08 15.56
C SER A 75 2.52 -15.77 16.21
N PRO A 76 1.82 -16.78 16.76
CA PRO A 76 0.57 -16.57 17.50
C PRO A 76 0.76 -15.78 18.80
N ASP A 77 2.00 -15.65 19.28
CA ASP A 77 2.33 -14.94 20.53
C ASP A 77 2.43 -13.41 20.34
N ILE A 78 2.42 -12.95 19.08
CA ILE A 78 2.48 -11.53 18.76
C ILE A 78 1.07 -10.95 18.81
N ALA A 79 0.88 -9.90 19.60
CA ALA A 79 -0.42 -9.24 19.75
C ALA A 79 -0.76 -8.29 18.59
N GLU A 80 0.26 -7.67 17.97
CA GLU A 80 0.09 -6.66 16.92
C GLU A 80 1.15 -6.76 15.82
N VAL A 81 0.79 -6.38 14.59
CA VAL A 81 1.69 -6.35 13.43
C VAL A 81 1.55 -5.03 12.68
N SER A 82 2.67 -4.45 12.25
CA SER A 82 2.67 -3.21 11.46
C SER A 82 2.21 -3.45 10.03
N GLN A 83 1.61 -2.42 9.42
CA GLN A 83 1.23 -2.42 8.02
C GLN A 83 2.41 -2.72 7.08
N GLU A 84 3.56 -2.11 7.34
CA GLU A 84 4.78 -2.32 6.57
C GLU A 84 5.21 -3.79 6.61
N LYS A 85 5.13 -4.43 7.78
CA LYS A 85 5.46 -5.86 7.90
C LYS A 85 4.51 -6.72 7.07
N LEU A 86 3.22 -6.39 7.05
CA LEU A 86 2.24 -7.10 6.22
C LEU A 86 2.52 -6.94 4.72
N LEU A 87 2.82 -5.71 4.28
CA LEU A 87 3.20 -5.44 2.90
C LEU A 87 4.45 -6.22 2.49
N SER A 88 5.49 -6.21 3.34
CA SER A 88 6.73 -6.95 3.08
C SER A 88 6.50 -8.46 3.00
N LEU A 89 5.68 -9.03 3.89
CA LEU A 89 5.35 -10.46 3.86
C LEU A 89 4.60 -10.85 2.58
N VAL A 90 3.67 -10.00 2.12
CA VAL A 90 2.94 -10.22 0.87
C VAL A 90 3.87 -10.09 -0.35
N ALA A 91 4.76 -9.09 -0.35
CA ALA A 91 5.75 -8.88 -1.42
C ALA A 91 6.72 -10.07 -1.53
N GLU A 92 7.29 -10.51 -0.41
CA GLU A 92 8.17 -11.66 -0.34
C GLU A 92 7.48 -12.92 -0.89
N ARG A 93 6.21 -13.15 -0.48
CA ARG A 93 5.45 -14.29 -1.01
C ARG A 93 5.09 -14.20 -2.47
N LEU A 94 4.85 -13.01 -2.99
CA LEU A 94 4.62 -12.82 -4.41
C LEU A 94 5.87 -13.21 -5.22
N ILE A 95 7.05 -12.80 -4.76
CA ILE A 95 8.33 -13.12 -5.41
C ILE A 95 8.62 -14.62 -5.32
N ASP A 96 8.55 -15.20 -4.12
CA ASP A 96 8.82 -16.62 -3.88
C ASP A 96 7.95 -17.52 -4.78
N SER A 97 6.64 -17.24 -4.82
CA SER A 97 5.68 -18.06 -5.56
C SER A 97 5.88 -18.02 -7.07
N ASN A 98 6.58 -16.99 -7.58
CA ASN A 98 6.84 -16.82 -9.00
C ASN A 98 8.32 -16.99 -9.38
N SER A 99 9.19 -17.35 -8.43
CA SER A 99 10.62 -17.53 -8.65
C SER A 99 10.96 -18.77 -9.49
N ASN A 100 10.06 -19.76 -9.56
CA ASN A 100 10.30 -20.97 -10.36
C ASN A 100 10.01 -20.73 -11.85
N VAL A 101 11.10 -20.61 -12.61
CA VAL A 101 11.12 -20.42 -14.08
C VAL A 101 11.72 -21.60 -14.82
N ASP A 102 11.94 -22.73 -14.13
CA ASP A 102 12.55 -23.92 -14.72
C ASP A 102 11.66 -24.45 -15.87
N ASN A 103 12.28 -24.77 -17.00
CA ASN A 103 11.61 -25.28 -18.21
C ASN A 103 10.63 -24.31 -18.91
N LYS A 104 10.76 -22.99 -18.69
CA LYS A 104 9.90 -21.99 -19.35
C LYS A 104 10.67 -21.20 -20.43
N ASP A 105 9.97 -20.82 -21.48
CA ASP A 105 10.52 -20.02 -22.57
C ASP A 105 10.77 -18.57 -22.16
N ALA A 106 11.69 -17.90 -22.88
CA ALA A 106 12.11 -16.54 -22.56
C ALA A 106 10.95 -15.53 -22.58
N GLY A 107 10.00 -15.69 -23.50
CA GLY A 107 8.82 -14.83 -23.59
C GLY A 107 7.89 -14.97 -22.38
N TYR A 108 7.68 -16.21 -21.90
CA TYR A 108 6.95 -16.44 -20.66
C TYR A 108 7.63 -15.76 -19.46
N VAL A 109 8.95 -15.91 -19.33
CA VAL A 109 9.72 -15.34 -18.20
C VAL A 109 9.64 -13.82 -18.20
N GLU A 110 9.79 -13.17 -19.36
CA GLU A 110 9.67 -11.72 -19.49
C GLU A 110 8.28 -11.22 -19.08
N ASN A 111 7.22 -11.88 -19.56
CA ASN A 111 5.85 -11.52 -19.19
C ASN A 111 5.61 -11.69 -17.68
N GLN A 112 6.16 -12.73 -17.07
CA GLN A 112 6.05 -12.94 -15.62
C GLN A 112 6.79 -11.86 -14.83
N LEU A 113 8.02 -11.51 -15.21
CA LEU A 113 8.76 -10.44 -14.54
C LEU A 113 8.01 -9.12 -14.60
N ARG A 114 7.36 -8.82 -15.73
CA ARG A 114 6.51 -7.64 -15.88
C ARG A 114 5.29 -7.68 -14.95
N ASN A 115 4.58 -8.81 -14.90
CA ASN A 115 3.44 -8.97 -14.00
C ASN A 115 3.83 -8.80 -12.52
N ILE A 116 5.00 -9.32 -12.13
CA ILE A 116 5.51 -9.19 -10.75
C ILE A 116 5.83 -7.72 -10.46
N ALA A 117 6.55 -7.04 -11.37
CA ALA A 117 6.87 -5.62 -11.21
C ALA A 117 5.61 -4.77 -11.06
N ASP A 118 4.63 -4.94 -11.96
CA ASP A 118 3.35 -4.22 -11.90
C ASP A 118 2.61 -4.49 -10.58
N ALA A 119 2.64 -5.73 -10.08
CA ALA A 119 2.00 -6.08 -8.82
C ALA A 119 2.71 -5.46 -7.61
N ILE A 120 4.04 -5.44 -7.57
CA ILE A 120 4.83 -4.79 -6.51
C ILE A 120 4.52 -3.30 -6.44
N ASP A 121 4.45 -2.62 -7.59
CA ASP A 121 4.12 -1.19 -7.66
C ASP A 121 2.71 -0.88 -7.15
N LEU A 122 1.78 -1.84 -7.27
CA LEU A 122 0.41 -1.72 -6.79
C LEU A 122 0.22 -2.10 -5.32
N LEU A 123 1.14 -2.85 -4.69
CA LEU A 123 1.01 -3.32 -3.30
C LEU A 123 0.69 -2.20 -2.30
N PRO A 124 1.33 -1.00 -2.34
CA PRO A 124 1.02 0.07 -1.41
C PRO A 124 -0.45 0.51 -1.45
N ARG A 125 -1.13 0.37 -2.60
CA ARG A 125 -2.55 0.72 -2.75
C ARG A 125 -3.46 -0.23 -1.98
N LEU A 126 -3.04 -1.45 -1.69
CA LEU A 126 -3.81 -2.37 -0.85
C LEU A 126 -4.04 -1.81 0.56
N ALA A 127 -3.14 -0.92 1.03
CA ALA A 127 -3.23 -0.27 2.33
C ALA A 127 -4.14 0.97 2.37
N THR A 128 -4.56 1.50 1.23
CA THR A 128 -5.42 2.70 1.14
C THR A 128 -6.73 2.44 0.42
N GLY A 129 -6.82 1.35 -0.36
CA GLY A 129 -8.01 0.95 -1.11
C GLY A 129 -7.67 0.57 -2.54
N ILE A 130 -8.35 -0.45 -3.07
CA ILE A 130 -8.20 -0.90 -4.45
C ILE A 130 -9.45 -0.56 -5.25
N ASP A 131 -9.25 -0.03 -6.46
CA ASP A 131 -10.33 0.22 -7.40
C ASP A 131 -10.59 -1.04 -8.23
N VAL A 132 -11.85 -1.45 -8.32
CA VAL A 132 -12.25 -2.71 -8.95
C VAL A 132 -13.36 -2.43 -9.95
N ASN A 133 -13.07 -2.70 -11.23
CA ASN A 133 -14.06 -2.57 -12.29
C ASN A 133 -14.87 -3.87 -12.47
N ILE A 134 -16.00 -3.95 -11.78
CA ILE A 134 -16.90 -5.11 -11.79
C ILE A 134 -17.62 -5.25 -13.14
N LYS A 135 -17.49 -6.41 -13.78
CA LYS A 135 -18.22 -6.76 -15.02
C LYS A 135 -19.33 -7.77 -14.70
N PHE A 136 -20.60 -7.37 -14.83
CA PHE A 136 -21.77 -8.20 -14.55
C PHE A 136 -22.09 -9.23 -15.66
N ARG A 137 -21.10 -10.04 -16.06
CA ARG A 137 -21.27 -11.04 -17.13
C ARG A 137 -21.57 -12.45 -16.59
N ARG A 138 -21.15 -12.79 -15.36
CA ARG A 138 -21.48 -14.02 -14.61
C ARG A 138 -21.37 -13.74 -13.09
N ARG A 139 -21.98 -14.57 -12.23
CA ARG A 139 -21.84 -14.44 -10.76
C ARG A 139 -20.39 -14.68 -10.34
N PHE A 140 -19.92 -13.86 -9.41
CA PHE A 140 -18.70 -14.04 -8.63
C PHE A 140 -18.78 -15.32 -7.78
#